data_AF-A0A5Q2N3W5-F1
#
_entry.id   AF-A0A5Q2N3W5-F1
#
_cell.length_a   1.000
_cell.length_b   1.000
_cell.length_c   1.000
_cell.angle_alpha   90.00
_cell.angle_beta   90.00
_cell.angle_gamma   90.00
#
_symmetry.space_group_name_H-M   'P 1'
#
loop_
_entity.id
_entity.type
_entity.pdbx_description
1 polymer ?
#
loop_
_entity_poly.entity_id
_entity_poly.type
_entity_poly.pdbx_seq_one_letter_code
_entity_poly.pdbx_strand_id
1 'polypeptide(L)'
;MIKKRIAKKREKAAFLEGEAKEQFIADAKAARRIKRAINRATRRQQHKAEQSRYRVMINNAKMFVTNVANEEEALKKASTHRTFKEQVRMAKSAGREPNISVQILEK
;
A
#
# COMPACT_ATOMS: atom_id res chain seq x y z
N MET A 1 29.59 -13.84 -1.48
CA MET A 1 29.98 -12.83 -0.46
C MET A 1 29.20 -12.89 0.86
N ILE A 2 27.89 -13.19 0.86
CA ILE A 2 27.06 -13.18 2.09
C ILE A 2 27.56 -14.16 3.17
N LYS A 3 27.96 -15.37 2.78
CA LYS A 3 28.50 -16.40 3.69
C LYS A 3 29.73 -15.91 4.48
N LYS A 4 30.67 -15.20 3.83
CA LYS A 4 31.87 -14.61 4.48
C LYS A 4 31.50 -13.52 5.50
N ARG A 5 30.48 -12.70 5.22
CA ARG A 5 30.00 -11.66 6.16
C ARG A 5 29.28 -12.25 7.38
N ILE A 6 28.58 -13.36 7.21
CA ILE A 6 27.91 -14.07 8.31
C ILE A 6 28.95 -14.74 9.21
N ALA A 7 29.98 -15.38 8.64
CA ALA A 7 31.09 -15.96 9.40
C ALA A 7 31.81 -14.92 10.26
N LYS A 8 32.20 -13.77 9.68
CA LYS A 8 32.88 -12.68 10.39
C LYS A 8 32.06 -12.07 11.55
N LYS A 9 30.73 -12.09 11.46
CA LYS A 9 29.83 -11.66 12.55
C LYS A 9 29.71 -12.70 13.66
N ARG A 10 29.80 -13.98 13.33
CA ARG A 10 29.80 -15.09 14.31
C ARG A 10 31.12 -15.13 15.07
N GLU A 11 32.25 -14.93 14.39
CA GLU A 11 33.57 -14.81 15.01
C GLU A 11 33.64 -13.65 16.01
N LYS A 12 33.15 -12.45 15.65
CA LYS A 12 33.07 -11.32 16.59
C LYS A 12 32.17 -11.57 17.79
N ALA A 13 31.05 -12.27 17.61
CA ALA A 13 30.14 -12.60 18.71
C ALA A 13 30.67 -13.71 19.62
N ALA A 14 31.60 -14.54 19.12
CA ALA A 14 32.27 -15.58 19.89
C ALA A 14 33.36 -15.03 20.83
N PHE A 15 33.89 -13.84 20.54
CA PHE A 15 34.91 -13.15 21.36
C PHE A 15 34.34 -12.16 22.39
N LEU A 16 33.01 -11.99 22.45
CA LEU A 16 32.34 -11.11 23.41
C LEU A 16 31.78 -11.97 24.56
N GLU A 17 32.03 -11.56 25.80
CA GLU A 17 31.51 -12.18 27.02
C GLU A 17 30.78 -11.14 27.89
N GLY A 18 29.90 -11.62 28.79
CA GLY A 18 29.12 -10.77 29.68
C GLY A 18 28.19 -9.77 28.98
N GLU A 19 28.04 -8.60 29.57
CA GLU A 19 27.12 -7.53 29.12
C GLU A 19 27.38 -7.06 27.68
N ALA A 20 28.64 -7.08 27.22
CA ALA A 20 29.00 -6.68 25.86
C ALA A 20 28.41 -7.60 24.77
N LYS A 21 28.28 -8.90 25.08
CA LYS A 21 27.63 -9.87 24.18
C LYS A 21 26.13 -9.62 24.09
N GLU A 22 25.50 -9.32 25.23
CA GLU A 22 24.07 -9.04 25.31
C GLU A 22 23.71 -7.74 24.57
N GLN A 23 24.50 -6.67 24.77
CA GLN A 23 24.39 -5.41 24.05
C GLN A 23 24.51 -5.61 22.54
N PHE A 24 25.51 -6.37 22.09
CA PHE A 24 25.72 -6.66 20.67
C PHE A 24 24.55 -7.45 20.05
N ILE A 25 23.98 -8.41 20.78
CA ILE A 25 22.80 -9.16 20.33
C ILE A 25 21.57 -8.23 20.25
N ALA A 26 21.39 -7.36 21.25
CA ALA A 26 20.30 -6.40 21.30
C ALA A 26 20.36 -5.42 20.12
N ASP A 27 21.53 -4.81 19.87
CA ASP A 27 21.77 -3.89 18.76
C ASP A 27 21.56 -4.56 17.40
N ALA A 28 22.09 -5.78 17.24
CA ALA A 28 21.88 -6.56 16.01
C ALA A 28 20.39 -6.87 15.78
N LYS A 29 19.62 -7.14 16.84
CA LYS A 29 18.17 -7.37 16.76
C LYS A 29 17.42 -6.09 16.41
N ALA A 30 17.79 -4.96 17.02
CA ALA A 30 17.25 -3.63 16.72
C ALA A 30 17.49 -3.24 15.25
N ALA A 31 18.72 -3.37 14.76
CA ALA A 31 19.07 -3.09 13.37
C ALA A 31 18.27 -3.95 12.38
N ARG A 32 18.05 -5.25 12.69
CA ARG A 32 17.18 -6.11 11.87
C ARG A 32 15.72 -5.65 11.87
N ARG A 33 15.19 -5.21 13.02
CA ARG A 33 13.82 -4.69 13.14
C ARG A 33 13.64 -3.42 12.31
N ILE A 34 14.57 -2.47 12.42
CA ILE A 34 14.57 -1.22 11.63
C ILE A 34 14.62 -1.53 10.14
N LYS A 35 15.56 -2.37 9.70
CA LYS A 35 15.65 -2.78 8.28
C LYS A 35 14.36 -3.44 7.77
N ARG A 36 13.73 -4.30 8.57
CA ARG A 36 12.45 -4.93 8.21
C ARG A 36 11.33 -3.89 8.12
N ALA A 37 11.28 -2.92 9.02
CA ALA A 37 10.29 -1.84 8.99
C ALA A 37 10.45 -0.99 7.72
N ILE A 38 11.68 -0.58 7.39
CA ILE A 38 11.98 0.16 6.16
C ILE A 38 11.55 -0.65 4.94
N ASN A 39 11.99 -1.91 4.81
CA ASN A 39 11.62 -2.76 3.68
C ASN A 39 10.10 -2.94 3.53
N ARG A 40 9.36 -3.06 4.65
CA ARG A 40 7.90 -3.14 4.63
C ARG A 40 7.27 -1.84 4.15
N ALA A 41 7.78 -0.69 4.60
CA ALA A 41 7.31 0.62 4.16
C ALA A 41 7.57 0.83 2.67
N THR A 42 8.79 0.56 2.19
CA THR A 42 9.16 0.64 0.78
C THR A 42 8.28 -0.26 -0.09
N ARG A 43 8.07 -1.52 0.32
CA ARG A 43 7.20 -2.45 -0.42
C ARG A 43 5.75 -1.97 -0.48
N ARG A 44 5.23 -1.40 0.62
CA ARG A 44 3.88 -0.81 0.63
C ARG A 44 3.78 0.40 -0.30
N GLN A 45 4.81 1.23 -0.34
CA GLN A 45 4.86 2.39 -1.23
C GLN A 45 4.92 1.96 -2.70
N GLN A 46 5.76 0.97 -3.03
CA GLN A 46 5.83 0.37 -4.36
C GLN A 46 4.47 -0.22 -4.79
N HIS A 47 3.84 -1.05 -3.95
CA HIS A 47 2.52 -1.58 -4.26
C HIS A 47 1.44 -0.49 -4.42
N LYS A 48 1.51 0.61 -3.65
CA LYS A 48 0.60 1.75 -3.82
C LYS A 48 0.84 2.57 -5.09
N ALA A 49 2.06 2.53 -5.61
CA ALA A 49 2.45 3.18 -6.87
C ALA A 49 2.08 2.31 -8.07
N GLU A 50 2.29 0.99 -7.97
CA GLU A 50 1.95 -0.01 -9.01
C GLU A 50 0.43 -0.20 -9.20
N GLN A 51 -0.37 0.16 -8.19
CA GLN A 51 -1.82 0.06 -8.28
C GLN A 51 -2.37 1.16 -9.20
N SER A 52 -2.92 0.75 -10.34
CA SER A 52 -3.73 1.60 -11.21
C SER A 52 -4.78 2.34 -10.39
N ARG A 53 -4.85 3.66 -10.60
CA ARG A 53 -5.85 4.52 -9.96
C ARG A 53 -6.90 4.89 -10.99
N TYR A 54 -8.14 4.56 -10.70
CA TYR A 54 -9.28 4.96 -11.51
C TYR A 54 -10.00 6.11 -10.81
N ARG A 55 -10.27 7.18 -11.55
CA ARG A 55 -11.20 8.23 -11.15
C ARG A 55 -12.57 7.90 -11.71
N VAL A 56 -13.52 7.63 -10.83
CA VAL A 56 -14.93 7.49 -11.19
C VAL A 56 -15.62 8.82 -10.90
N MET A 57 -16.15 9.43 -11.94
CA MET A 57 -16.93 10.66 -11.92
C MET A 57 -18.40 10.30 -11.98
N ILE A 58 -19.22 10.87 -11.10
CA ILE A 58 -20.67 10.66 -11.08
C ILE A 58 -21.32 12.01 -10.88
N ASN A 59 -22.01 12.51 -11.89
CA ASN A 59 -22.52 13.88 -11.93
C ASN A 59 -21.38 14.87 -11.59
N ASN A 60 -21.44 15.52 -10.41
CA ASN A 60 -20.43 16.47 -9.93
C ASN A 60 -19.48 15.88 -8.87
N ALA A 61 -19.69 14.62 -8.45
CA ALA A 61 -18.88 13.97 -7.45
C ALA A 61 -17.71 13.21 -8.09
N LYS A 62 -16.54 13.27 -7.45
CA LYS A 62 -15.33 12.55 -7.87
C LYS A 62 -15.01 11.49 -6.84
N MET A 63 -14.68 10.29 -7.31
CA MET A 63 -14.24 9.18 -6.48
C MET A 63 -12.95 8.60 -7.03
N PHE A 64 -12.04 8.21 -6.14
CA PHE A 64 -10.80 7.53 -6.50
C PHE A 64 -10.90 6.07 -6.05
N VAL A 65 -10.71 5.16 -7.00
CA VAL A 65 -10.71 3.73 -6.76
C VAL A 65 -9.32 3.19 -7.08
N THR A 66 -8.73 2.50 -6.12
CA THR A 66 -7.43 1.84 -6.26
C THR A 66 -7.58 0.33 -6.16
N ASN A 67 -6.54 -0.40 -6.54
CA ASN A 67 -6.48 -1.86 -6.45
C ASN A 67 -7.58 -2.55 -7.27
N VAL A 68 -7.65 -2.20 -8.55
CA VAL A 68 -8.58 -2.74 -9.56
C VAL A 68 -7.81 -2.84 -10.88
N ALA A 69 -8.06 -3.89 -11.64
CA ALA A 69 -7.31 -4.18 -12.86
C ALA A 69 -7.87 -3.43 -14.07
N ASN A 70 -9.19 -3.25 -14.13
CA ASN A 70 -9.92 -2.68 -15.26
C ASN A 70 -10.97 -1.64 -14.84
N GLU A 71 -11.56 -0.97 -15.83
CA GLU A 71 -12.60 0.06 -15.62
C GLU A 71 -13.90 -0.52 -15.04
N GLU A 72 -14.28 -1.74 -15.44
CA GLU A 72 -15.48 -2.41 -14.96
C GLU A 72 -15.42 -2.71 -13.46
N GLU A 73 -14.28 -3.20 -12.97
CA GLU A 73 -14.03 -3.43 -11.55
C GLU A 73 -13.99 -2.10 -10.79
N ALA A 74 -13.42 -1.04 -11.38
CA ALA A 74 -13.43 0.29 -10.77
C ALA A 74 -14.86 0.78 -10.57
N LEU A 75 -15.73 0.60 -11.56
CA LEU A 75 -17.14 0.97 -11.49
C LEU A 75 -17.91 0.11 -10.48
N LYS A 76 -17.71 -1.22 -10.49
CA LYS A 76 -18.33 -2.15 -9.53
C LYS A 76 -17.94 -1.83 -8.09
N LYS A 77 -16.68 -1.47 -7.86
CA LYS A 77 -16.20 -1.06 -6.53
C LYS A 77 -16.75 0.30 -6.14
N ALA A 78 -16.80 1.25 -7.08
CA ALA A 78 -17.41 2.56 -6.83
C ALA A 78 -18.90 2.44 -6.48
N SER A 79 -19.65 1.54 -7.11
CA SER A 79 -21.10 1.37 -6.89
C SER A 79 -21.48 0.91 -5.48
N THR A 80 -20.55 0.25 -4.79
CA THR A 80 -20.76 -0.14 -3.38
C THR A 80 -20.68 1.04 -2.42
N HIS A 81 -19.98 2.12 -2.81
CA HIS A 81 -19.71 3.26 -1.95
C HIS A 81 -20.96 4.11 -1.70
N ARG A 82 -21.03 4.71 -0.51
CA ARG A 82 -22.16 5.55 -0.10
C ARG A 82 -22.39 6.73 -1.03
N THR A 83 -21.32 7.47 -1.36
CA THR A 83 -21.38 8.63 -2.26
C THR A 83 -21.94 8.29 -3.64
N PHE A 84 -21.57 7.13 -4.19
CA PHE A 84 -22.10 6.65 -5.47
C PHE A 84 -23.61 6.47 -5.39
N LYS A 85 -24.07 5.72 -4.39
CA LYS A 85 -25.50 5.43 -4.18
C LYS A 85 -26.31 6.70 -3.96
N GLU A 86 -25.77 7.65 -3.20
CA GLU A 86 -26.43 8.95 -2.95
C GLU A 86 -26.57 9.76 -4.24
N GLN A 87 -25.53 9.85 -5.06
CA GLN A 87 -25.59 10.59 -6.33
C GLN A 87 -26.54 9.95 -7.34
N VAL A 88 -26.57 8.62 -7.42
CA VAL A 88 -27.55 7.90 -8.25
C VAL A 88 -28.97 8.14 -7.74
N ARG A 89 -29.19 8.10 -6.41
CA ARG A 89 -30.50 8.38 -5.82
C ARG A 89 -30.95 9.81 -6.10
N MET A 90 -30.05 10.78 -5.97
CA MET A 90 -30.34 12.20 -6.27
C MET A 90 -30.70 12.42 -7.74
N ALA A 91 -29.98 11.80 -8.67
CA ALA A 91 -30.28 11.89 -10.09
C ALA A 91 -31.68 11.30 -10.38
N LYS A 92 -31.97 10.11 -9.84
CA LYS A 92 -33.28 9.45 -9.98
C LYS A 92 -34.42 10.28 -9.39
N SER A 93 -34.24 10.86 -8.20
CA SER A 93 -35.28 11.73 -7.59
C SER A 93 -35.53 13.01 -8.39
N ALA A 94 -34.55 13.46 -9.18
CA ALA A 94 -34.67 14.62 -10.07
C ALA A 94 -35.20 14.25 -11.47
N GLY A 95 -35.55 12.97 -11.71
CA GLY A 95 -35.99 12.49 -13.02
C GLY A 95 -34.89 12.47 -14.09
N ARG A 96 -33.61 12.45 -13.68
CA ARG A 96 -32.46 12.45 -14.59
C ARG A 96 -31.70 11.14 -14.51
N GLU A 97 -31.05 10.75 -15.60
CA GLU A 97 -30.10 9.65 -15.59
C GLU A 97 -28.76 10.10 -14.97
N PRO A 98 -28.15 9.28 -14.11
CA PRO A 98 -26.84 9.58 -13.54
C PRO A 98 -25.76 9.53 -14.63
N ASN A 99 -25.01 10.61 -14.80
CA ASN A 99 -23.88 10.64 -15.72
C ASN A 99 -22.65 10.04 -15.02
N ILE A 100 -22.15 8.92 -15.52
CA ILE A 100 -21.01 8.20 -14.94
C ILE A 100 -19.90 8.13 -15.98
N SER A 101 -18.70 8.61 -15.63
CA SER A 101 -17.50 8.39 -16.44
C SER A 101 -16.37 7.83 -15.60
N VAL A 102 -15.61 6.90 -16.17
CA VAL A 102 -14.43 6.30 -15.55
C VAL A 102 -13.22 6.81 -16.33
N GLN A 103 -12.25 7.37 -15.62
CA GLN A 103 -10.99 7.86 -16.18
C GLN A 103 -9.84 7.16 -15.48
N ILE A 104 -8.89 6.64 -16.25
CA ILE A 104 -7.63 6.12 -15.69
C ILE A 104 -6.75 7.32 -15.33
N LEU A 105 -6.37 7.44 -14.06
CA LEU A 105 -5.32 8.35 -13.60
C LEU A 105 -4.01 7.60 -13.56
N GLU A 106 -3.44 7.44 -14.76
CA GLU A 106 -2.09 6.95 -15.07
C GLU A 106 -1.65 5.57 -14.55
N LYS A 107 -0.62 5.05 -15.26
CA LYS A 107 0.32 4.01 -14.84
C LYS A 107 1.51 4.67 -14.15
#